data_AF-A0A7C5A1Y3-F1
#
_entry.id   AF-A0A7C5A1Y3-F1
#
_cell.length_a   1.000
_cell.length_b   1.000
_cell.length_c   1.000
_cell.angle_alpha   90.00
_cell.angle_beta   90.00
_cell.angle_gamma   90.00
#
_symmetry.space_group_name_H-M   'P 1'
#
loop_
_entity.id
_entity.type
_entity.pdbx_description
1 polymer ?
#
loop_
_entity_poly.entity_id
_entity_poly.type
_entity_poly.pdbx_seq_one_letter_code
_entity_poly.pdbx_strand_id
1 'polypeptide(L)'
;MGKKIKEAAVTFNIPPKMVQNDRGETVEVILSYADYQTFLRFLVDNVDWELLPKYLQDAVDHLLAEEARAEQGDDPCRPLAEILAELEIELEEDATPQ
;
A
#
# COMPACT_ATOMS: atom_id res chain seq x y z
N MET A 1 4.10 26.96 -8.16
CA MET A 1 4.38 25.53 -7.95
C MET A 1 3.04 24.84 -7.70
N GLY A 2 2.37 24.34 -8.74
CA GLY A 2 0.91 24.06 -8.66
C GLY A 2 0.37 23.13 -9.74
N LYS A 3 1.15 22.11 -10.11
CA LYS A 3 0.73 21.09 -11.09
C LYS A 3 1.33 19.75 -10.68
N LYS A 4 0.51 18.89 -10.04
CA LYS A 4 0.55 17.41 -10.00
C LYS A 4 -0.34 16.84 -8.86
N ILE A 5 -1.55 17.37 -8.68
CA ILE A 5 -2.61 16.69 -7.87
C ILE A 5 -3.89 16.63 -8.70
N LYS A 6 -3.76 16.23 -9.96
CA LYS A 6 -4.89 15.90 -10.84
C LYS A 6 -4.54 14.54 -11.43
N GLU A 7 -5.45 13.59 -11.27
CA GLU A 7 -5.37 12.19 -11.74
C GLU A 7 -4.79 11.16 -10.76
N ALA A 8 -5.12 11.31 -9.48
CA ALA A 8 -5.47 10.13 -8.69
C ALA A 8 -6.92 10.26 -8.23
N ALA A 9 -7.83 10.35 -9.21
CA ALA A 9 -9.23 10.18 -8.93
C ALA A 9 -9.43 8.68 -8.65
N VAL A 10 -9.28 8.26 -7.39
CA VAL A 10 -9.81 6.98 -6.94
C VAL A 10 -11.29 7.00 -7.34
N THR A 11 -11.62 6.26 -8.38
CA THR A 11 -12.99 6.24 -8.91
C THR A 11 -13.75 5.31 -7.99
N PHE A 12 -14.50 5.91 -7.06
CA PHE A 12 -15.33 5.15 -6.14
C PHE A 12 -16.49 4.52 -6.90
N ASN A 13 -16.62 3.21 -6.78
CA ASN A 13 -17.70 2.47 -7.42
C ASN A 13 -19.05 2.79 -6.77
N ILE A 14 -19.05 3.07 -5.47
CA ILE A 14 -20.22 3.50 -4.71
C ILE A 14 -19.95 4.90 -4.17
N PRO A 15 -20.88 5.87 -4.36
CA PRO A 15 -20.70 7.20 -3.80
C PRO A 15 -20.47 7.13 -2.27
N PRO A 16 -19.41 7.78 -1.75
CA PRO A 16 -19.12 7.80 -0.33
C PRO A 16 -20.30 8.43 0.44
N LYS A 17 -20.65 7.86 1.61
CA LYS A 17 -21.60 8.50 2.51
C LYS A 17 -20.87 9.45 3.43
N MET A 18 -21.28 10.71 3.43
CA MET A 18 -20.74 11.74 4.30
C MET A 18 -21.60 11.82 5.56
N VAL A 19 -20.99 11.70 6.73
CA VAL A 19 -21.66 11.88 8.03
C VAL A 19 -21.35 13.30 8.51
N GLN A 20 -22.41 14.05 8.83
CA GLN A 20 -22.31 15.42 9.33
C GLN A 20 -22.64 15.49 10.81
N ASN A 21 -21.98 16.38 11.54
CA ASN A 21 -22.33 16.70 12.92
C ASN A 21 -23.53 17.66 12.99
N ASP A 22 -23.99 17.98 14.20
CA ASP A 22 -25.11 18.93 14.43
C ASP A 22 -24.83 20.36 13.92
N ARG A 23 -23.58 20.68 13.59
CA ARG A 23 -23.15 21.97 13.02
C ARG A 23 -23.10 21.96 11.49
N GLY A 24 -23.41 20.83 10.86
CA GLY A 24 -23.35 20.64 9.41
C GLY A 24 -21.95 20.38 8.85
N GLU A 25 -20.95 20.14 9.70
CA GLU A 25 -19.58 19.83 9.28
C GLU A 25 -19.45 18.33 9.04
N THR A 26 -18.80 17.93 7.93
CA THR A 26 -18.50 16.51 7.69
C THR A 26 -17.44 16.04 8.68
N VAL A 27 -17.79 15.03 9.48
CA VAL A 27 -16.92 14.43 10.50
C VAL A 27 -16.43 13.05 10.10
N GLU A 28 -17.19 12.32 9.28
CA GLU A 28 -16.82 10.98 8.84
C GLU A 28 -17.21 10.75 7.38
N VAL A 29 -16.47 9.83 6.74
CA VAL A 29 -16.75 9.36 5.38
C VAL A 29 -16.81 7.84 5.44
N ILE A 30 -17.94 7.28 5.01
CA ILE A 30 -18.13 5.84 4.93
C ILE A 30 -17.94 5.42 3.48
N LEU A 31 -16.96 4.57 3.25
CA LEU A 31 -16.64 3.96 1.96
C LEU A 31 -17.16 2.54 1.89
N SER A 32 -17.38 2.04 0.68
CA SER A 32 -17.51 0.59 0.50
C SER A 32 -16.18 -0.09 0.82
N TYR A 33 -16.21 -1.38 1.17
CA TYR A 33 -14.97 -2.11 1.50
C TYR A 33 -13.97 -2.10 0.33
N ALA A 34 -14.44 -2.32 -0.90
CA ALA A 34 -13.60 -2.30 -2.09
C ALA A 34 -12.99 -0.92 -2.37
N ASP A 35 -13.78 0.14 -2.17
CA ASP A 35 -13.33 1.53 -2.32
C ASP A 35 -12.32 1.91 -1.24
N TYR A 36 -12.52 1.42 -0.01
CA TYR A 36 -11.57 1.58 1.08
C TYR A 36 -10.24 0.88 0.80
N GLN A 37 -10.26 -0.38 0.31
CA GLN A 37 -9.03 -1.07 -0.09
C GLN A 37 -8.30 -0.35 -1.22
N THR A 38 -9.04 0.18 -2.20
CA THR A 38 -8.46 0.98 -3.29
C THR A 38 -7.81 2.26 -2.77
N PHE A 39 -8.44 2.92 -1.79
CA PHE A 39 -7.87 4.08 -1.12
C PHE A 39 -6.59 3.72 -0.35
N LEU A 40 -6.57 2.61 0.39
CA LEU A 40 -5.37 2.16 1.09
C LEU A 40 -4.21 1.85 0.12
N ARG A 41 -4.47 1.20 -1.02
CA ARG A 41 -3.45 0.99 -2.08
C ARG A 41 -2.90 2.30 -2.60
N PHE A 42 -3.79 3.28 -2.84
CA PHE A 42 -3.36 4.61 -3.25
C PHE A 42 -2.41 5.25 -2.22
N LEU A 43 -2.65 5.05 -0.91
CA LEU A 43 -1.74 5.53 0.13
C LEU A 43 -0.37 4.85 0.08
N VAL A 44 -0.32 3.53 -0.11
CA VAL A 44 0.95 2.77 -0.25
C VAL A 44 1.81 3.36 -1.37
N ASP A 45 1.21 3.65 -2.51
CA ASP A 45 1.93 4.08 -3.70
C ASP A 45 2.38 5.56 -3.66
N ASN A 46 1.71 6.40 -2.86
CA ASN A 46 1.82 7.86 -2.99
C ASN A 46 2.16 8.60 -1.70
N VAL A 47 2.15 7.95 -0.54
CA VAL A 47 2.37 8.61 0.75
C VAL A 47 3.52 7.96 1.49
N ASP A 48 4.46 8.79 1.96
CA ASP A 48 5.56 8.33 2.80
C ASP A 48 5.02 7.72 4.10
N TRP A 49 5.51 6.53 4.44
CA TRP A 49 5.05 5.75 5.60
C TRP A 49 5.06 6.56 6.91
N GLU A 50 6.11 7.33 7.16
CA GLU A 50 6.28 8.12 8.39
C GLU A 50 5.28 9.28 8.51
N LEU A 51 4.65 9.69 7.39
CA LEU A 51 3.65 10.76 7.36
C LEU A 51 2.23 10.23 7.55
N LEU A 52 2.03 8.91 7.47
CA LEU A 52 0.73 8.31 7.72
C LEU A 52 0.40 8.35 9.22
N PRO A 53 -0.83 8.76 9.58
CA PRO A 53 -1.35 8.53 10.92
C PRO A 53 -1.26 7.05 11.31
N LYS A 54 -0.96 6.75 12.57
CA LYS A 54 -0.78 5.37 13.06
C LYS A 54 -1.92 4.42 12.69
N TYR A 55 -3.17 4.88 12.80
CA TYR A 55 -4.33 4.06 12.46
C TYR A 55 -4.40 3.69 10.96
N LEU A 56 -3.83 4.52 10.07
CA LEU A 56 -3.71 4.20 8.64
C LEU A 56 -2.50 3.32 8.36
N GLN A 57 -1.41 3.47 9.10
CA GLN A 57 -0.28 2.54 9.03
C GLN A 57 -0.74 1.12 9.36
N ASP A 58 -1.44 0.93 10.48
CA ASP A 58 -1.98 -0.38 10.89
C ASP A 58 -2.93 -0.96 9.84
N ALA A 59 -3.76 -0.12 9.22
CA ALA A 59 -4.69 -0.54 8.16
C ALA A 59 -3.98 -0.96 6.87
N VAL A 60 -2.94 -0.22 6.47
CA VAL A 60 -2.11 -0.55 5.32
C VAL A 60 -1.34 -1.84 5.58
N ASP A 61 -0.74 -1.99 6.75
CA ASP A 61 -0.01 -3.21 7.13
C ASP A 61 -0.92 -4.45 7.07
N HIS A 62 -2.14 -4.32 7.58
CA HIS A 62 -3.14 -5.37 7.47
C HIS A 62 -3.49 -5.72 6.02
N LEU A 63 -3.73 -4.72 5.16
CA LEU A 63 -4.02 -4.93 3.75
C LEU A 63 -2.87 -5.67 3.05
N LEU A 64 -1.63 -5.23 3.24
CA LEU A 64 -0.46 -5.85 2.62
C LEU A 64 -0.26 -7.28 3.11
N ALA A 65 -0.51 -7.54 4.40
CA ALA A 65 -0.46 -8.89 4.94
C ALA A 65 -1.55 -9.80 4.35
N GLU A 66 -2.75 -9.29 4.12
CA GLU A 66 -3.82 -10.04 3.44
C GLU A 66 -3.47 -10.33 1.97
N GLU A 67 -2.92 -9.35 1.25
CA GLU A 67 -2.47 -9.50 -0.13
C GLU A 67 -1.36 -10.53 -0.25
N ALA A 68 -0.35 -10.46 0.62
CA ALA A 68 0.75 -11.43 0.67
C ALA A 68 0.25 -12.85 0.96
N ARG A 69 -0.81 -13.01 1.79
CA ARG A 69 -1.44 -14.32 2.03
C ARG A 69 -2.24 -14.80 0.82
N ALA A 70 -2.93 -13.90 0.12
CA ALA A 70 -3.71 -14.23 -1.07
C ALA A 70 -2.82 -14.61 -2.27
N GLU A 71 -1.63 -14.02 -2.35
CA GLU A 71 -0.63 -14.31 -3.38
C GLU A 71 0.10 -15.65 -3.18
N GLN A 72 -0.08 -16.34 -2.04
CA GLN A 72 0.42 -17.71 -1.83
C GLN A 72 -0.30 -18.79 -2.69
N GLY A 73 -0.81 -18.40 -3.86
CA GLY A 73 -1.17 -19.30 -4.96
C GLY A 73 -0.03 -19.35 -5.98
N ASP A 74 0.55 -20.54 -6.11
CA ASP A 74 1.48 -21.03 -7.16
C ASP A 74 2.99 -20.73 -7.07
N ASP A 75 3.48 -19.79 -6.24
CA ASP A 75 4.92 -19.62 -6.01
C ASP A 75 5.26 -19.75 -4.51
N PRO A 76 6.11 -20.71 -4.09
CA PRO A 76 6.45 -20.86 -2.68
C PRO A 76 7.14 -19.59 -2.18
N CYS A 77 6.63 -18.99 -1.09
CA CYS A 77 7.33 -17.92 -0.38
C CYS A 77 8.77 -18.36 -0.09
N ARG A 78 9.72 -17.83 -0.85
CA ARG A 78 11.13 -18.12 -0.66
C ARG A 78 11.60 -17.40 0.60
N PRO A 79 12.25 -18.08 1.55
CA PRO A 79 12.83 -17.43 2.72
C PRO A 79 13.77 -16.30 2.31
N LEU A 80 13.69 -15.15 2.98
CA LEU A 80 14.58 -13.99 2.72
C LEU A 80 16.07 -14.39 2.74
N ALA A 81 16.44 -15.35 3.59
CA ALA A 81 17.81 -15.88 3.66
C ALA A 81 18.28 -16.54 2.36
N GLU A 82 17.38 -17.22 1.63
CA GLU A 82 17.73 -17.84 0.34
C GLU A 82 17.92 -16.77 -0.74
N ILE A 83 17.07 -15.74 -0.75
CA ILE A 83 17.15 -14.63 -1.71
C ILE A 83 18.45 -13.84 -1.49
N LEU A 84 18.81 -13.56 -0.24
CA LEU A 84 20.03 -12.83 0.09
C LEU A 84 21.29 -13.62 -0.29
N ALA A 85 21.29 -14.94 -0.09
CA ALA A 85 22.43 -15.79 -0.45
C ALA A 85 22.66 -15.84 -1.97
N GLU A 86 21.60 -15.82 -2.80
CA GLU A 86 21.74 -15.77 -4.26
C GLU A 86 22.33 -14.43 -4.74
N LEU A 87 21.90 -13.32 -4.14
CA LEU A 87 22.41 -11.99 -4.48
C LEU A 87 23.87 -11.77 -4.05
N GLU A 88 24.32 -12.46 -3.00
CA GLU A 88 25.72 -12.42 -2.55
C GLU A 88 26.65 -13.15 -3.53
N ILE A 89 26.17 -14.21 -4.20
CA ILE A 89 26.93 -14.95 -5.22
C ILE A 89 27.16 -14.12 -6.48
N GLU A 90 26.18 -13.33 -6.93
CA GLU A 90 26.33 -12.46 -8.11
C GLU A 90 27.36 -11.33 -7.90
N LEU A 91 27.61 -10.93 -6.65
CA LEU A 91 28.60 -9.89 -6.32
C LEU A 91 30.04 -10.40 -6.24
N GLU A 92 30.25 -11.72 -6.11
CA GLU A 92 31.58 -12.33 -6.06
C GLU A 92 32.12 -12.75 -7.45
N GLU A 93 31.27 -12.94 -8.47
CA GLU A 93 31.73 -13.35 -9.81
C GLU A 93 32.48 -12.26 -10.60
N ASP A 94 32.35 -10.98 -10.24
CA ASP A 94 33.07 -9.86 -10.89
C ASP A 94 34.50 -9.63 -10.31
N ALA A 95 34.92 -10.42 -9.31
CA ALA A 95 36.18 -10.22 -8.60
C ALA A 95 37.31 -11.19 -8.98
N THR A 96 37.37 -11.65 -10.25
CA THR A 96 38.51 -12.45 -10.73
C THR A 96 39.44 -11.63 -11.63
N PRO A 97 40.58 -11.10 -11.15
CA PRO A 97 41.59 -10.54 -12.03
C PRO A 97 42.39 -11.66 -12.73
N GLN A 98 42.58 -11.52 -14.04
CA GLN A 98 43.49 -12.33 -14.87
C GLN A 98 44.95 -12.17 -14.46
#